data_AF-A0AAF0V1G2-F1
#
_entry.id   AF-A0AAF0V1G2-F1
#
_cell.length_a   1.000
_cell.length_b   1.000
_cell.length_c   1.000
_cell.angle_alpha   90.00
_cell.angle_beta   90.00
_cell.angle_gamma   90.00
#
_symmetry.space_group_name_H-M   'P 1'
#
loop_
_entity.id
_entity.type
_entity.pdbx_description
1 polymer ?
#
loop_
_entity_poly.entity_id
_entity_poly.type
_entity_poly.pdbx_seq_one_letter_code
_entity_poly.pdbx_strand_id
1 'polypeptide(L)'
;MRPISYLHGEPRIIWEEEEVTHMIFKENLQYAVIGKFSYGMPEIRELRSIIPKQCEMKGECNIRLLGNRYVLIRAANMEAYVNLLSKPAFYLTHRLWSYPMRTLKWDPMFDP
;
A
#
# COMPACT_ATOMS: atom_id res chain seq x y z
N MET A 1 15.77 -3.59 -24.05
CA MET A 1 15.13 -4.83 -23.58
C MET A 1 16.09 -5.53 -22.65
N ARG A 2 15.65 -5.96 -21.47
CA ARG A 2 16.50 -6.77 -20.58
C ARG A 2 16.58 -8.21 -21.08
N PRO A 3 17.72 -8.90 -20.86
CA PRO A 3 17.82 -10.31 -21.20
C PRO A 3 16.88 -11.13 -20.31
N ILE A 4 16.19 -12.09 -20.93
CA ILE A 4 15.39 -13.09 -20.23
C ILE A 4 16.33 -14.21 -19.80
N SER A 5 16.39 -14.51 -18.50
CA SER A 5 17.08 -15.68 -17.97
C SER A 5 16.07 -16.82 -17.78
N TYR A 6 16.51 -18.07 -17.84
CA TYR A 6 15.65 -19.22 -17.59
C TYR A 6 16.07 -19.89 -16.29
N LEU A 7 15.17 -19.94 -15.31
CA LEU A 7 15.36 -20.67 -14.05
C LEU A 7 14.33 -21.81 -14.00
N HIS A 8 14.78 -23.06 -13.98
CA HIS A 8 13.90 -24.24 -14.03
C HIS A 8 12.93 -24.28 -15.23
N GLY A 9 13.34 -23.72 -16.37
CA GLY A 9 12.51 -23.64 -17.59
C GLY A 9 11.52 -22.47 -17.59
N GLU A 10 11.42 -21.69 -16.51
CA GLU A 10 10.60 -20.48 -16.46
C GLU A 10 11.41 -19.25 -16.88
N PRO A 11 10.90 -18.41 -17.79
CA PRO A 11 11.53 -17.15 -18.13
C PRO A 11 11.42 -16.16 -16.96
N ARG A 12 12.55 -15.60 -16.54
CA ARG A 12 12.66 -14.60 -15.47
C ARG A 12 13.46 -13.40 -15.96
N ILE A 13 13.15 -12.25 -15.36
CA ILE A 13 13.94 -11.03 -15.52
C ILE A 13 14.60 -10.77 -14.17
N ILE A 14 15.93 -10.66 -14.19
CA ILE A 14 16.71 -10.37 -12.98
C ILE A 14 16.85 -8.86 -12.87
N TRP A 15 16.60 -8.35 -11.66
CA TRP A 15 16.76 -6.95 -11.29
C TRP A 15 17.82 -6.85 -10.22
N GLU A 16 18.73 -5.90 -10.36
CA GLU A 16 19.69 -5.57 -9.30
C GLU A 16 18.98 -4.81 -8.18
N GLU A 17 19.46 -4.95 -6.95
CA GLU A 17 18.85 -4.34 -5.77
C GLU A 17 18.86 -2.81 -5.85
N GLU A 18 19.93 -2.21 -6.38
CA GLU A 18 20.03 -0.77 -6.58
C GLU A 18 18.99 -0.25 -7.57
N GLU A 19 18.67 -1.03 -8.60
CA GLU A 19 17.67 -0.66 -9.60
C GLU A 19 16.26 -0.71 -9.01
N VAL A 20 15.96 -1.74 -8.23
CA VAL A 20 14.70 -1.84 -7.49
C VAL A 20 14.56 -0.66 -6.55
N THR A 21 15.62 -0.32 -5.81
CA THR A 21 15.65 0.83 -4.90
C THR A 21 15.42 2.15 -5.65
N HIS A 22 16.05 2.33 -6.81
CA HIS A 22 15.85 3.51 -7.65
C HIS A 22 14.39 3.62 -8.13
N MET A 23 13.77 2.50 -8.51
CA MET A 23 12.36 2.46 -8.89
C MET A 23 11.42 2.78 -7.73
N ILE A 24 11.68 2.26 -6.52
CA ILE A 24 10.91 2.59 -5.32
C ILE A 24 10.91 4.10 -5.07
N PHE A 25 12.08 4.74 -5.18
CA PHE A 25 12.22 6.18 -5.00
C PHE A 25 11.46 6.94 -6.09
N LYS A 26 11.67 6.58 -7.37
CA LYS A 26 11.03 7.22 -8.52
C LYS A 26 9.50 7.14 -8.48
N GLU A 27 8.96 6.01 -8.02
CA GLU A 27 7.50 5.78 -7.92
C GLU A 27 6.88 6.28 -6.59
N ASN A 28 7.68 6.94 -5.75
CA ASN A 28 7.29 7.42 -4.42
C ASN A 28 6.69 6.31 -3.53
N LEU A 29 7.33 5.13 -3.54
CA LEU A 29 6.91 3.95 -2.75
C LEU A 29 7.64 3.83 -1.41
N GLN A 30 8.61 4.71 -1.13
CA GLN A 30 9.36 4.74 0.13
C GLN A 30 8.47 4.86 1.38
N TYR A 31 7.29 5.48 1.25
CA TYR A 31 6.31 5.66 2.33
C TYR A 31 4.99 4.95 2.01
N ALA A 32 5.07 3.82 1.30
CA ALA A 32 3.94 2.98 0.99
C ALA A 32 3.56 2.06 2.16
N VAL A 33 2.25 1.97 2.42
CA VAL A 33 1.65 1.09 3.43
C VAL A 33 0.53 0.32 2.77
N ILE A 34 0.40 -0.96 3.11
CA ILE A 34 -0.73 -1.78 2.71
C ILE A 34 -1.83 -1.67 3.74
N GLY A 35 -3.02 -1.25 3.33
CA GLY A 35 -4.25 -1.37 4.09
C GLY A 35 -4.93 -2.70 3.77
N LYS A 36 -4.93 -3.65 4.71
CA LYS A 36 -5.59 -4.95 4.60
C LYS A 36 -6.92 -4.94 5.35
N PHE A 37 -8.02 -5.08 4.62
CA PHE A 37 -9.36 -5.18 5.20
C PHE A 37 -9.66 -6.61 5.65
N SER A 38 -10.25 -6.77 6.83
CA SER A 38 -10.61 -8.11 7.34
C SER A 38 -11.83 -8.67 6.63
N TYR A 39 -12.91 -7.87 6.56
CA TYR A 39 -14.17 -8.21 5.90
C TYR A 39 -14.80 -6.96 5.31
N GLY A 40 -15.39 -7.11 4.12
CA GLY A 40 -15.90 -5.98 3.34
C GLY A 40 -14.81 -4.95 3.02
N MET A 41 -15.16 -4.00 2.17
CA MET A 41 -14.35 -2.83 1.90
C MET A 41 -15.26 -1.79 1.23
N PRO A 42 -15.24 -0.52 1.66
CA PRO A 42 -15.88 0.55 0.90
C PRO A 42 -15.29 0.66 -0.51
N GLU A 43 -15.99 1.35 -1.41
CA GLU A 43 -15.44 1.56 -2.74
C GLU A 43 -14.15 2.40 -2.69
N ILE A 44 -13.23 2.18 -3.62
CA ILE A 44 -11.94 2.90 -3.65
C ILE A 44 -12.10 4.42 -3.66
N ARG A 45 -13.18 4.92 -4.28
CA ARG A 45 -13.51 6.35 -4.30
C ARG A 45 -13.86 6.87 -2.92
N GLU A 46 -14.60 6.09 -2.14
CA GLU A 46 -14.98 6.41 -0.76
C GLU A 46 -13.75 6.33 0.16
N LEU A 47 -12.94 5.28 0.02
CA LEU A 47 -11.70 5.10 0.78
C LEU A 47 -10.74 6.28 0.65
N ARG A 48 -10.63 6.86 -0.55
CA ARG A 48 -9.82 8.07 -0.79
C ARG A 48 -10.25 9.27 0.05
N SER A 49 -11.51 9.32 0.47
CA SER A 49 -12.03 10.37 1.36
C SER A 49 -11.97 9.99 2.84
N ILE A 50 -12.15 8.70 3.15
CA ILE A 50 -12.29 8.19 4.53
C ILE A 50 -10.94 8.00 5.20
N ILE A 51 -10.00 7.34 4.53
CA ILE A 51 -8.68 7.03 5.08
C ILE A 51 -7.93 8.29 5.52
N PRO A 52 -7.80 9.36 4.70
CA PRO A 52 -7.09 10.54 5.16
C PRO A 52 -7.69 11.16 6.42
N LYS A 53 -9.03 11.19 6.52
CA LYS A 53 -9.76 11.80 7.64
C LYS A 53 -9.69 10.96 8.91
N GLN A 54 -9.96 9.66 8.80
CA GLN A 54 -10.11 8.77 9.96
C GLN A 54 -8.79 8.15 10.41
N CYS A 55 -7.77 8.09 9.54
CA CYS A 55 -6.41 7.71 9.93
C CYS A 55 -5.57 8.92 10.36
N GLU A 56 -6.16 10.12 10.50
CA GLU A 56 -5.46 11.34 10.94
C GLU A 56 -4.21 11.64 10.07
N MET A 57 -4.36 11.48 8.75
CA MET A 57 -3.25 11.67 7.81
C MET A 57 -2.93 13.16 7.71
N LYS A 58 -1.70 13.53 8.08
CA LYS A 58 -1.20 14.89 7.89
C LYS A 58 -0.55 15.00 6.50
N GLY A 59 -1.28 15.57 5.55
CA GLY A 59 -0.79 15.84 4.20
C GLY A 59 -1.47 14.97 3.13
N GLU A 60 -1.01 15.12 1.89
CA GLU A 60 -1.55 14.38 0.77
C GLU A 60 -1.27 12.88 0.90
N CYS A 61 -2.24 12.06 0.49
CA CYS A 61 -2.03 10.64 0.36
C CYS A 61 -2.69 10.11 -0.92
N ASN A 62 -2.04 9.13 -1.54
CA ASN A 62 -2.54 8.51 -2.75
C ASN A 62 -2.96 7.06 -2.44
N ILE A 63 -4.24 6.76 -2.64
CA ILE A 63 -4.80 5.45 -2.33
C ILE A 63 -5.21 4.75 -3.63
N ARG A 64 -4.66 3.55 -3.84
CA ARG A 64 -4.93 2.70 -5.00
C ARG A 64 -5.38 1.31 -4.55
N LEU A 65 -6.19 0.68 -5.38
CA LEU A 65 -6.57 -0.72 -5.20
C LEU A 65 -5.35 -1.59 -5.50
N LEU A 66 -5.05 -2.55 -4.62
CA LEU A 66 -3.99 -3.54 -4.82
C LEU A 66 -4.55 -4.97 -4.96
N GLY A 67 -5.76 -5.22 -4.46
CA GLY A 67 -6.45 -6.49 -4.60
C GLY A 67 -7.82 -6.45 -3.94
N ASN A 68 -8.52 -7.59 -3.87
CA ASN A 68 -9.92 -7.66 -3.44
C ASN A 68 -10.17 -7.17 -1.98
N ARG A 69 -9.12 -7.12 -1.14
CA ARG A 69 -9.16 -6.58 0.24
C ARG A 69 -7.94 -5.74 0.59
N TYR A 70 -7.16 -5.35 -0.40
CA TYR A 70 -5.88 -4.67 -0.20
C TYR A 70 -5.90 -3.34 -0.94
N VAL A 71 -5.49 -2.31 -0.21
CA VAL A 71 -5.22 -1.00 -0.78
C VAL A 71 -3.78 -0.60 -0.53
N LEU A 72 -3.16 0.00 -1.53
CA LEU A 72 -1.87 0.66 -1.40
C LEU A 72 -2.12 2.11 -0.98
N ILE A 73 -1.61 2.49 0.18
CA ILE A 73 -1.68 3.85 0.74
C ILE A 73 -0.27 4.44 0.64
N ARG A 74 -0.10 5.45 -0.21
CA ARG A 74 1.17 6.19 -0.33
C ARG A 74 1.07 7.48 0.45
N ALA A 75 1.81 7.59 1.54
CA ALA A 75 1.90 8.80 2.33
C ALA A 75 2.91 9.77 1.69
N ALA A 76 2.62 11.07 1.72
CA ALA A 76 3.56 12.08 1.22
C ALA A 76 4.78 12.30 2.13
N ASN A 77 4.65 11.99 3.43
CA ASN A 77 5.69 12.25 4.42
C ASN A 77 5.85 11.10 5.43
N MET A 78 6.99 11.13 6.13
CA MET A 78 7.37 10.13 7.12
C MET A 78 6.42 10.14 8.34
N GLU A 79 5.90 11.30 8.76
CA GLU A 79 5.00 11.38 9.91
C GLU A 79 3.71 10.58 9.67
N ALA A 80 3.08 10.76 8.51
CA ALA A 80 1.89 10.04 8.12
C ALA A 80 2.17 8.53 7.90
N TYR A 81 3.33 8.18 7.37
CA TYR A 81 3.78 6.79 7.26
C TYR A 81 3.91 6.11 8.63
N VAL A 82 4.58 6.78 9.58
CA VAL A 82 4.73 6.28 10.96
C VAL A 82 3.37 6.19 11.66
N ASN A 83 2.49 7.17 11.47
CA ASN A 83 1.15 7.13 12.05
C ASN A 83 0.32 5.94 11.55
N LEU A 84 0.41 5.61 10.26
CA LEU A 84 -0.24 4.43 9.72
C LEU A 84 0.29 3.13 10.32
N LEU A 85 1.60 3.03 10.60
CA LEU A 85 2.21 1.81 11.12
C LEU A 85 2.21 1.72 12.65
N SER A 86 1.98 2.82 13.36
CA SER A 86 1.99 2.85 14.83
C SER A 86 0.76 2.20 15.45
N LYS A 87 -0.38 2.21 14.73
CA LYS A 87 -1.63 1.62 15.17
C LYS A 87 -1.78 0.21 14.56
N PRO A 88 -2.13 -0.83 15.34
CA PRO A 88 -2.25 -2.20 14.83
C PRO A 88 -3.45 -2.38 13.89
N ALA A 89 -4.49 -1.56 14.04
CA ALA A 89 -5.66 -1.55 13.18
C ALA A 89 -6.38 -0.19 13.25
N PHE A 90 -7.03 0.15 12.14
CA PHE A 90 -7.97 1.27 12.02
C PHE A 90 -9.37 0.72 11.78
N TYR A 91 -10.37 1.35 12.39
CA TYR A 91 -11.77 1.02 12.20
C TYR A 91 -12.41 2.10 11.35
N LEU A 92 -12.47 1.87 10.03
CA LEU A 92 -13.01 2.86 9.10
C LEU A 92 -14.52 2.81 9.11
N THR A 93 -15.18 3.88 9.52
CA THR A 93 -16.65 3.96 9.60
C THR A 93 -17.21 4.61 8.33
N HIS A 94 -18.15 3.93 7.66
CA HIS A 94 -18.82 4.43 6.46
C HIS A 94 -20.24 3.86 6.33
N ARG A 95 -21.23 4.73 6.08
CA ARG A 95 -22.67 4.39 5.93
C ARG A 95 -23.17 3.40 7.01
N LEU A 96 -22.86 3.69 8.28
CA LEU A 96 -23.24 2.90 9.47
C LEU A 96 -22.50 1.56 9.64
N TRP A 97 -21.56 1.21 8.75
CA TRP A 97 -20.69 0.05 8.87
C TRP A 97 -19.30 0.44 9.34
N SER A 98 -18.64 -0.47 10.05
CA SER A 98 -17.23 -0.34 10.45
C SER A 98 -16.39 -1.41 9.76
N TYR A 99 -15.33 -0.96 9.10
CA TYR A 99 -14.44 -1.79 8.30
C TYR A 99 -13.06 -1.84 8.98
N PRO A 100 -12.71 -2.94 9.65
CA PRO A 100 -11.40 -3.09 10.29
C PRO A 100 -10.31 -3.28 9.24
N MET A 101 -9.39 -2.33 9.19
CA MET A 101 -8.24 -2.27 8.30
C MET A 101 -6.95 -2.37 9.12
N ARG A 102 -6.12 -3.39 8.86
CA ARG A 102 -4.76 -3.46 9.41
C ARG A 102 -3.80 -2.81 8.43
N THR A 103 -2.76 -2.19 8.97
CA THR A 103 -1.68 -1.60 8.18
C THR A 103 -0.47 -2.53 8.21
N LEU A 104 0.13 -2.74 7.05
CA LEU A 104 1.36 -3.52 6.88
C LEU A 104 2.36 -2.65 6.12
N LYS A 105 3.64 -2.77 6.48
CA LYS A 105 4.70 -2.16 5.67
C LYS A 105 4.65 -2.76 4.27
N TRP A 106 4.70 -1.92 3.23
CA TRP A 106 4.87 -2.40 1.87
C TRP A 106 6.32 -2.79 1.62
N ASP A 107 6.51 -3.85 0.85
CA ASP A 107 7.81 -4.27 0.34
C ASP A 107 7.69 -4.75 -1.12
N PRO A 108 8.79 -4.77 -1.89
CA PRO A 108 8.75 -5.14 -3.31
C PRO A 108 8.34 -6.59 -3.58
N MET A 109 8.43 -7.47 -2.59
CA MET A 109 8.07 -8.88 -2.68
C MET A 109 6.66 -9.14 -2.15
N PHE A 110 5.91 -8.10 -1.79
CA PHE A 110 4.56 -8.21 -1.28
C PHE A 110 3.61 -8.84 -2.32
N ASP A 111 2.95 -9.92 -1.93
CA ASP A 111 1.95 -10.63 -2.72
C ASP A 111 0.56 -10.56 -2.02
N PRO A 112 -0.42 -9.82 -2.56
CA PRO A 112 -1.72 -9.53 -1.93
C PRO A 112 -2.65 -10.75 -1.75
#